data_AF-A0A956JTV7-F1
#
_entry.id   AF-A0A956JTV7-F1
#
_cell.length_a   1.000
_cell.length_b   1.000
_cell.length_c   1.000
_cell.angle_alpha   90.00
_cell.angle_beta   90.00
_cell.angle_gamma   90.00
#
_symmetry.space_group_name_H-M   'P 1'
#
loop_
_entity.id
_entity.type
_entity.pdbx_description
1 polymer ?
#
loop_
_entity_poly.entity_id
_entity_poly.type
_entity_poly.pdbx_seq_one_letter_code
_entity_poly.pdbx_strand_id
1 'polypeptide(L)'
;MAAEQPQQDRRRVWVYPVLLLGGIALAWFALLVAVHAWLGPKGVGFWATITGYRASDMQSALGNLPEVVVAILGIAITVVSIVLQLSATRYTPRVTEMFFRDRTNLLVLSFFVITSIHCIWSTFVVHSQFVPHVLIGVTVAMMTASILVLIPYFVYVFAFLDPERIVMRLQEQALADAVGDRRERRTVDDRQASVLNGIEQLADVAINSVQNKDRIIASRTVDALKDLAVNYTERKRELDESWFVIGGGLMRNPDFTVMAEQSVEALSAGHTWLEFAALRQYQTIYIECLNGMRDINQLVAINTRYMAEAAIRCGDHPMLQLAIKFFNTYLRAAINAKDVRTAYNTLHQYRQLAEAVLHAGWNDEVIDLAQHFKYYGQTANIRGLSFVTETAAYDMCRLCEVAHEVKSVNEWSLLETFLEVDKAPETESEERSLRGVRKAQIKLATYYLDVGADELARLIFEDMADEPLTRLISIREEILAVENKDFWEIIDRGDNLDYLEPSRRRKLMVFYSWFPELRPSVDEEDEPPPQARAAINT
;
A
#
# COMPACT_ATOMS: atom_id res chain seq x y z
N MET A 1 10.56 -16.80 -6.23
CA MET A 1 10.99 -18.07 -5.58
C MET A 1 10.50 -18.15 -4.12
N ALA A 2 9.21 -17.94 -3.84
CA ALA A 2 8.68 -17.93 -2.46
C ALA A 2 7.31 -18.61 -2.32
N ALA A 3 7.01 -19.63 -3.14
CA ALA A 3 5.68 -20.27 -3.17
C ALA A 3 5.58 -21.59 -2.37
N GLU A 4 6.66 -22.10 -1.76
CA GLU A 4 6.66 -23.39 -1.04
C GLU A 4 6.66 -23.30 0.51
N GLN A 5 6.68 -22.10 1.10
CA GLN A 5 6.87 -21.94 2.55
C GLN A 5 5.66 -22.15 3.50
N PRO A 6 4.37 -22.07 3.10
CA PRO A 6 3.29 -22.06 4.11
C PRO A 6 3.02 -23.42 4.78
N GLN A 7 3.29 -24.55 4.12
CA GLN A 7 3.05 -25.88 4.71
C GLN A 7 4.14 -26.32 5.70
N GLN A 8 5.39 -25.90 5.50
CA GLN A 8 6.50 -26.22 6.42
C GLN A 8 6.32 -25.50 7.78
N ASP A 9 5.84 -24.26 7.77
CA ASP A 9 5.55 -23.50 8.99
C ASP A 9 4.44 -24.14 9.81
N ARG A 10 3.35 -24.58 9.15
CA ARG A 10 2.22 -25.20 9.86
C ARG A 10 2.61 -26.50 10.57
N ARG A 11 3.44 -27.34 9.95
CA ARG A 11 3.96 -28.56 10.60
C ARG A 11 4.89 -28.22 11.77
N ARG A 12 5.77 -27.21 11.64
CA ARG A 12 6.66 -26.80 12.74
C ARG A 12 5.89 -26.23 13.94
N VAL A 13 4.89 -25.39 13.69
CA VAL A 13 4.09 -24.76 14.76
C VAL A 13 3.25 -25.77 15.54
N TRP A 14 2.77 -26.84 14.89
CA TRP A 14 1.92 -27.83 15.55
C TRP A 14 2.70 -29.03 16.10
N VAL A 15 3.57 -29.63 15.30
CA VAL A 15 4.16 -30.93 15.61
C VAL A 15 5.30 -30.81 16.62
N TYR A 16 6.16 -29.79 16.50
CA TYR A 16 7.31 -29.64 17.38
C TYR A 16 6.93 -29.38 18.85
N PRO A 17 6.07 -28.39 19.20
CA PRO A 17 5.71 -28.15 20.59
C PRO A 17 4.92 -29.33 21.20
N VAL A 18 4.02 -29.97 20.43
CA VAL A 18 3.27 -31.14 20.92
C VAL A 18 4.20 -32.31 21.20
N LEU A 19 5.12 -32.63 20.29
CA LEU A 19 6.07 -33.74 20.48
C LEU A 19 7.10 -33.45 21.57
N LEU A 20 7.56 -32.20 21.69
CA LEU A 20 8.50 -31.82 22.73
C LEU A 20 7.83 -31.88 24.12
N LEU A 21 6.68 -31.25 24.29
CA LEU A 21 5.96 -31.24 25.57
C LEU A 21 5.43 -32.64 25.92
N GLY A 22 4.85 -33.34 24.94
CA GLY A 22 4.37 -34.70 25.11
C GLY A 22 5.51 -35.66 25.41
N GLY A 23 6.65 -35.52 24.72
CA GLY A 23 7.85 -36.31 24.94
C GLY A 23 8.46 -36.07 26.33
N ILE A 24 8.57 -34.82 26.77
CA ILE A 24 9.04 -34.48 28.12
C ILE A 24 8.10 -35.04 29.18
N ALA A 25 6.78 -34.87 29.01
CA ALA A 25 5.79 -35.37 29.95
C ALA A 25 5.81 -36.91 30.04
N LEU A 26 5.90 -37.60 28.90
CA LEU A 26 6.02 -39.05 28.83
C LEU A 26 7.33 -39.55 29.42
N ALA A 27 8.46 -38.91 29.14
CA ALA A 27 9.77 -39.26 29.69
C ALA A 27 9.79 -39.08 31.21
N TRP A 28 9.20 -37.99 31.71
CA TRP A 28 9.07 -37.74 33.14
C TRP A 28 8.17 -38.78 33.83
N PHE A 29 7.02 -39.09 33.22
CA PHE A 29 6.13 -40.13 33.72
C PHE A 29 6.82 -41.51 33.75
N ALA A 30 7.50 -41.89 32.66
CA ALA A 30 8.24 -43.16 32.58
C ALA A 30 9.36 -43.24 33.61
N LEU A 31 10.08 -42.15 33.84
CA LEU A 31 11.11 -42.05 34.88
C LEU A 31 10.52 -42.28 36.28
N LEU A 32 9.41 -41.61 36.61
CA LEU A 32 8.76 -41.75 37.91
C LEU A 32 8.22 -43.17 38.14
N VAL A 33 7.62 -43.78 37.12
CA VAL A 33 7.16 -45.18 37.20
C VAL A 33 8.34 -46.14 37.36
N ALA A 34 9.45 -45.92 36.65
CA ALA A 34 10.66 -46.74 36.79
C ALA A 34 11.27 -46.63 38.20
N VAL A 35 11.33 -45.42 38.75
CA VAL A 35 11.78 -45.17 40.14
C VAL A 35 10.84 -45.86 41.14
N HIS A 36 9.53 -45.80 40.94
CA HIS A 36 8.56 -46.46 41.81
C HIS A 36 8.64 -47.99 41.73
N ALA A 37 8.81 -48.55 40.53
CA ALA A 37 9.03 -49.97 40.34
C ALA A 37 10.35 -50.45 40.97
N TRP A 38 11.38 -49.60 41.02
CA TRP A 38 12.66 -49.88 41.65
C TRP A 38 12.59 -49.84 43.19
N LEU A 39 11.85 -48.87 43.76
CA LEU A 39 11.65 -48.71 45.20
C LEU A 39 10.55 -49.60 45.79
N GLY A 40 9.65 -50.12 44.96
CA GLY A 40 8.48 -50.90 45.35
C GLY A 40 8.79 -52.35 45.76
N PRO A 41 7.75 -53.12 46.14
CA PRO A 41 7.91 -54.52 46.51
C PRO A 41 8.55 -55.34 45.37
N LYS A 42 9.57 -56.14 45.69
CA LYS A 42 10.26 -56.98 44.70
C LYS A 42 9.26 -57.96 44.05
N GLY A 43 9.03 -57.85 42.74
CA GLY A 43 8.19 -58.77 41.96
C GLY A 43 7.07 -58.12 41.15
N VAL A 44 6.79 -56.83 41.31
CA VAL A 44 5.81 -56.10 40.50
C VAL A 44 6.52 -55.51 39.27
N GLY A 45 6.23 -56.05 38.07
CA GLY A 45 6.81 -55.52 36.82
C GLY A 45 6.23 -54.16 36.43
N PHE A 46 6.94 -53.40 35.59
CA PHE A 46 6.55 -52.06 35.10
C PHE A 46 5.07 -51.96 34.67
N TRP A 47 4.58 -52.95 33.93
CA TRP A 47 3.18 -52.99 33.47
C TRP A 47 2.18 -53.27 34.59
N ALA A 48 2.53 -54.13 35.55
CA ALA A 48 1.67 -54.43 36.70
C ALA A 48 1.53 -53.22 37.65
N THR A 49 2.54 -52.34 37.70
CA THR A 49 2.47 -51.06 38.41
C THR A 49 1.49 -50.07 37.75
N ILE A 50 1.35 -50.10 36.43
CA ILE A 50 0.44 -49.21 35.68
C ILE A 50 -1.00 -49.73 35.67
N THR A 51 -1.21 -51.05 35.66
CA THR A 51 -2.55 -51.66 35.56
C THR A 51 -3.15 -52.12 36.90
N GLY A 52 -2.36 -52.13 37.99
CA GLY A 52 -2.73 -52.70 39.29
C GLY A 52 -3.50 -51.78 40.25
N TYR A 53 -4.10 -50.69 39.76
CA TYR A 53 -4.82 -49.73 40.62
C TYR A 53 -6.20 -50.25 41.05
N ARG A 54 -6.61 -49.93 42.28
CA ARG A 54 -7.95 -50.28 42.80
C ARG A 54 -9.00 -49.36 42.17
N ALA A 55 -10.22 -49.88 42.01
CA ALA A 55 -11.35 -49.14 41.44
C ALA A 55 -11.65 -47.81 42.17
N SER A 56 -11.49 -47.79 43.49
CA SER A 56 -11.67 -46.59 44.33
C SER A 56 -10.72 -45.46 43.97
N ASP A 57 -9.45 -45.79 43.73
CA ASP A 57 -8.37 -44.81 43.53
C ASP A 57 -8.48 -44.17 42.15
N MET A 58 -8.86 -44.98 41.15
CA MET A 58 -9.17 -44.49 39.80
C MET A 58 -10.44 -43.62 39.78
N GLN A 59 -11.47 -43.97 40.54
CA GLN A 59 -12.70 -43.18 40.61
C GLN A 59 -12.45 -41.80 41.24
N SER A 60 -11.64 -41.72 42.30
CA SER A 60 -11.24 -40.43 42.89
C SER A 60 -10.38 -39.59 41.93
N ALA A 61 -9.46 -40.19 41.17
CA ALA A 61 -8.64 -39.48 40.20
C ALA A 61 -9.45 -38.96 38.99
N LEU A 62 -10.40 -39.75 38.51
CA LEU A 62 -11.28 -39.38 37.39
C LEU A 62 -12.29 -38.29 37.77
N GLY A 63 -12.73 -38.24 39.03
CA GLY A 63 -13.74 -37.30 39.51
C GLY A 63 -13.40 -35.82 39.26
N ASN A 64 -12.11 -35.46 39.31
CA ASN A 64 -11.66 -34.08 39.13
C ASN A 64 -11.34 -33.72 37.67
N LEU A 65 -11.19 -34.69 36.78
CA LEU A 65 -10.79 -34.43 35.38
C LEU A 65 -11.81 -33.58 34.59
N PRO A 66 -13.15 -33.79 34.73
CA PRO A 66 -14.12 -32.94 34.05
C PRO A 66 -13.95 -31.45 34.40
N GLU A 67 -13.70 -31.14 35.67
CA GLU A 67 -13.50 -29.77 36.14
C GLU A 67 -12.26 -29.13 35.49
N VAL A 68 -11.16 -29.87 35.40
CA VAL A 68 -9.91 -29.35 34.79
C VAL A 68 -10.07 -29.11 33.29
N VAL A 69 -10.71 -30.01 32.53
CA VAL A 69 -10.94 -29.80 31.08
C VAL A 69 -11.85 -28.58 30.86
N VAL A 70 -12.92 -28.44 31.64
CA VAL A 70 -13.83 -27.30 31.55
C VAL A 70 -13.10 -25.99 31.90
N ALA A 71 -12.23 -25.99 32.92
CA ALA A 71 -11.40 -24.84 33.25
C ALA A 71 -10.43 -24.47 32.10
N ILE A 72 -9.76 -25.45 31.49
CA ILE A 72 -8.88 -25.22 30.34
C ILE A 72 -9.66 -24.66 29.15
N LEU A 73 -10.84 -25.21 28.85
CA LEU A 73 -11.72 -24.68 27.82
C LEU A 73 -12.13 -23.23 28.12
N GLY A 74 -12.46 -22.91 29.38
CA GLY A 74 -12.76 -21.54 29.80
C GLY A 74 -11.59 -20.60 29.59
N ILE A 75 -10.36 -21.01 29.94
CA ILE A 75 -9.13 -20.24 29.68
C ILE A 75 -8.91 -20.07 28.18
N ALA A 76 -9.08 -21.13 27.38
CA ALA A 76 -8.91 -21.06 25.94
C ALA A 76 -9.90 -20.06 25.31
N ILE A 77 -11.19 -20.14 25.67
CA ILE A 77 -12.22 -19.22 25.15
C ILE A 77 -11.94 -17.79 25.58
N THR A 78 -11.57 -17.55 26.84
CA THR A 78 -11.31 -16.18 27.35
C THR A 78 -10.10 -15.55 26.67
N VAL A 79 -8.98 -16.25 26.58
CA VAL A 79 -7.78 -15.76 25.88
C VAL A 79 -8.09 -15.48 24.41
N VAL A 80 -8.71 -16.43 23.71
CA VAL A 80 -9.07 -16.25 22.29
C VAL A 80 -10.04 -15.09 22.12
N SER A 81 -11.06 -14.95 22.97
CA SER A 81 -12.03 -13.86 22.88
C SER A 81 -11.36 -12.50 23.09
N ILE A 82 -10.45 -12.37 24.06
CA ILE A 82 -9.72 -11.13 24.30
C ILE A 82 -8.87 -10.76 23.09
N VAL A 83 -8.07 -11.69 22.57
CA VAL A 83 -7.19 -11.40 21.42
C VAL A 83 -8.02 -11.11 20.18
N LEU A 84 -9.12 -11.85 19.95
CA LEU A 84 -10.03 -11.61 18.85
C LEU A 84 -10.68 -10.22 18.93
N GLN A 85 -11.15 -9.81 20.11
CA GLN A 85 -11.72 -8.47 20.32
C GLN A 85 -10.69 -7.36 20.09
N LEU A 86 -9.46 -7.53 20.57
CA LEU A 86 -8.38 -6.57 20.37
C LEU A 86 -8.05 -6.42 18.87
N SER A 87 -7.89 -7.54 18.15
CA SER A 87 -7.65 -7.51 16.70
C SER A 87 -8.85 -6.96 15.92
N ALA A 88 -10.09 -7.31 16.32
CA ALA A 88 -11.30 -6.84 15.66
C ALA A 88 -11.49 -5.33 15.79
N THR A 89 -11.20 -4.78 16.98
CA THR A 89 -11.28 -3.35 17.25
C THR A 89 -10.14 -2.58 16.58
N ARG A 90 -8.94 -3.17 16.52
CA ARG A 90 -7.75 -2.50 15.97
C ARG A 90 -7.67 -2.54 14.45
N TYR A 91 -8.14 -3.61 13.80
CA TYR A 91 -7.90 -3.82 12.36
C TYR A 91 -9.18 -3.98 11.55
N THR A 92 -10.04 -4.95 11.88
CA THR A 92 -11.33 -5.13 11.19
C THR A 92 -12.28 -6.02 11.99
N PRO A 93 -13.57 -5.66 12.14
CA PRO A 93 -14.54 -6.48 12.88
C PRO A 93 -14.70 -7.89 12.29
N ARG A 94 -14.39 -8.05 11.00
CA ARG A 94 -14.57 -9.30 10.25
C ARG A 94 -13.58 -10.40 10.57
N VAL A 95 -12.51 -10.08 11.31
CA VAL A 95 -11.62 -11.11 11.89
C VAL A 95 -12.43 -12.12 12.72
N THR A 96 -13.51 -11.68 13.37
CA THR A 96 -14.46 -12.53 14.09
C THR A 96 -15.14 -13.55 13.18
N GLU A 97 -15.66 -13.12 12.03
CA GLU A 97 -16.28 -14.03 11.06
C GLU A 97 -15.28 -15.03 10.49
N MET A 98 -14.07 -14.56 10.15
CA MET A 98 -12.99 -15.42 9.67
C MET A 98 -12.61 -16.47 10.71
N PHE A 99 -12.57 -16.08 11.99
CA PHE A 99 -12.24 -16.99 13.09
C PHE A 99 -13.23 -18.15 13.18
N PHE A 100 -14.54 -17.88 13.11
CA PHE A 100 -15.57 -18.93 13.17
C PHE A 100 -15.70 -19.75 11.89
N ARG A 101 -15.29 -19.21 10.73
CA ARG A 101 -15.27 -19.94 9.46
C ARG A 101 -14.05 -20.86 9.32
N ASP A 102 -13.00 -20.63 10.11
CA ASP A 102 -11.79 -21.44 10.04
C ASP A 102 -11.99 -22.84 10.61
N ARG A 103 -11.65 -23.85 9.79
CA ARG A 103 -11.83 -25.27 10.15
C ARG A 103 -10.95 -25.68 11.32
N THR A 104 -9.77 -25.08 11.47
CA THR A 104 -8.83 -25.45 12.54
C THR A 104 -9.36 -24.97 13.90
N ASN A 105 -9.86 -23.73 13.96
CA ASN A 105 -10.50 -23.19 15.16
C ASN A 105 -11.71 -24.02 15.58
N LEU A 106 -12.62 -24.33 14.64
CA LEU A 106 -13.79 -25.17 14.92
C LEU A 106 -13.40 -26.57 15.40
N LEU A 107 -12.38 -27.18 14.79
CA LEU A 107 -11.91 -28.52 15.16
C LEU A 107 -11.35 -28.52 16.59
N VAL A 108 -10.48 -27.58 16.95
CA VAL A 108 -9.88 -27.51 18.29
C VAL A 108 -10.93 -27.21 19.35
N LEU A 109 -11.82 -26.23 19.11
CA LEU A 109 -12.90 -25.91 20.05
C LEU A 109 -13.85 -27.11 20.23
N SER A 110 -14.22 -27.78 19.13
CA SER A 110 -15.03 -29.00 19.19
C SER A 110 -14.33 -30.12 19.95
N PHE A 111 -13.01 -30.28 19.76
CA PHE A 111 -12.22 -31.27 20.49
C PHE A 111 -12.26 -31.03 22.01
N PHE A 112 -12.13 -29.79 22.48
CA PHE A 112 -12.26 -29.48 23.90
C PHE A 112 -13.68 -29.74 24.42
N VAL A 113 -14.73 -29.34 23.69
CA VAL A 113 -16.13 -29.59 24.09
C VAL A 113 -16.44 -31.08 24.15
N ILE A 114 -16.04 -31.85 23.14
CA ILE A 114 -16.23 -33.30 23.09
C ILE A 114 -15.46 -33.97 24.24
N THR A 115 -14.24 -33.53 24.53
CA THR A 115 -13.45 -34.06 25.65
C THR A 115 -14.12 -33.77 26.99
N SER A 116 -14.65 -32.57 27.21
CA SER A 116 -15.41 -32.22 28.41
C SER A 116 -16.63 -33.12 28.61
N ILE A 117 -17.45 -33.30 27.56
CA ILE A 117 -18.62 -34.17 27.60
C ILE A 117 -18.21 -35.63 27.86
N HIS A 118 -17.15 -36.10 27.21
CA HIS A 118 -16.62 -37.44 27.42
C HIS A 118 -16.16 -37.66 28.87
N CYS A 119 -15.45 -36.69 29.47
CA CYS A 119 -15.05 -36.76 30.88
C CYS A 119 -16.27 -36.84 31.80
N ILE A 120 -17.31 -36.02 31.59
CA ILE A 120 -18.55 -36.07 32.38
C ILE A 120 -19.23 -37.43 32.24
N TRP A 121 -19.36 -37.96 31.03
CA TRP A 121 -19.97 -39.27 30.79
C TRP A 121 -19.16 -40.42 31.39
N SER A 122 -17.82 -40.33 31.38
CA SER A 122 -16.95 -41.34 31.97
C SER A 122 -17.23 -41.56 33.46
N THR A 123 -17.60 -40.50 34.19
CA THR A 123 -17.95 -40.56 35.62
C THR A 123 -19.18 -41.43 35.88
N PHE A 124 -20.16 -41.48 34.96
CA PHE A 124 -21.37 -42.30 35.11
C PHE A 124 -21.14 -43.80 34.83
N VAL A 125 -20.05 -44.16 34.13
CA VAL A 125 -19.78 -45.55 33.72
C VAL A 125 -18.93 -46.30 34.74
N VAL A 126 -18.18 -45.59 35.59
CA VAL A 126 -17.29 -46.20 36.59
C VAL A 126 -18.08 -46.57 37.85
N HIS A 127 -18.16 -47.87 38.15
CA HIS A 127 -18.85 -48.42 39.32
C HIS A 127 -17.87 -49.23 40.18
N SER A 128 -18.16 -49.42 41.47
CA SER A 128 -17.28 -50.08 42.45
C SER A 128 -16.87 -51.53 42.11
N GLN A 129 -17.59 -52.19 41.20
CA GLN A 129 -17.35 -53.59 40.79
C GLN A 129 -16.78 -53.73 39.36
N PHE A 130 -16.77 -52.67 38.54
CA PHE A 130 -16.33 -52.74 37.15
C PHE A 130 -15.49 -51.52 36.76
N VAL A 131 -14.23 -51.77 36.39
CA VAL A 131 -13.27 -50.74 35.97
C VAL A 131 -13.03 -50.88 34.45
N PRO A 132 -13.64 -50.04 33.61
CA PRO A 132 -13.41 -50.07 32.17
C PRO A 132 -12.05 -49.45 31.83
N HIS A 133 -10.97 -50.24 31.88
CA HIS A 133 -9.59 -49.77 31.64
C HIS A 133 -9.42 -49.01 30.31
N VAL A 134 -10.11 -49.44 29.25
CA VAL A 134 -10.07 -48.76 27.94
C VAL A 134 -10.68 -47.36 28.02
N LEU A 135 -11.83 -47.22 28.69
CA LEU A 135 -12.49 -45.93 28.85
C LEU A 135 -11.60 -44.95 29.61
N ILE A 136 -11.03 -45.40 30.73
CA ILE A 136 -10.11 -44.61 31.56
C ILE A 136 -8.86 -44.20 30.76
N GLY A 137 -8.27 -45.15 30.01
CA GLY A 137 -7.13 -44.87 29.14
C GLY A 137 -7.44 -43.82 28.07
N VAL A 138 -8.61 -43.91 27.43
CA VAL A 138 -9.07 -42.92 26.46
C VAL A 138 -9.30 -41.55 27.12
N THR A 139 -9.93 -41.50 28.29
CA THR A 139 -10.17 -40.25 29.04
C THR A 139 -8.85 -39.57 29.40
N VAL A 140 -7.89 -40.32 29.96
CA VAL A 140 -6.56 -39.78 30.29
C VAL A 140 -5.82 -39.32 29.03
N ALA A 141 -5.88 -40.09 27.93
CA ALA A 141 -5.25 -39.71 26.67
C ALA A 141 -5.85 -38.43 26.07
N MET A 142 -7.18 -38.30 26.04
CA MET A 142 -7.87 -37.09 25.57
C MET A 142 -7.57 -35.88 26.44
N MET A 143 -7.43 -36.09 27.76
CA MET A 143 -7.03 -35.05 28.70
C MET A 143 -5.60 -34.56 28.46
N THR A 144 -4.64 -35.49 28.33
CA THR A 144 -3.26 -35.15 27.99
C THR A 144 -3.19 -34.42 26.65
N ALA A 145 -3.93 -34.89 25.64
CA ALA A 145 -4.02 -34.22 24.35
C ALA A 145 -4.61 -32.81 24.45
N SER A 146 -5.63 -32.59 25.30
CA SER A 146 -6.23 -31.26 25.54
C SER A 146 -5.23 -30.25 26.07
N ILE A 147 -4.37 -30.66 27.01
CA ILE A 147 -3.30 -29.80 27.54
C ILE A 147 -2.23 -29.56 26.47
N LEU A 148 -1.81 -30.60 25.74
CA LEU A 148 -0.75 -30.50 24.73
C LEU A 148 -1.15 -29.64 23.53
N VAL A 149 -2.43 -29.68 23.12
CA VAL A 149 -2.94 -28.89 21.98
C VAL A 149 -3.09 -27.40 22.34
N LEU A 150 -3.21 -27.04 23.62
CA LEU A 150 -3.48 -25.67 24.06
C LEU A 150 -2.42 -24.66 23.62
N ILE A 151 -1.13 -24.95 23.85
CA ILE A 151 -0.04 -24.04 23.49
C ILE A 151 0.07 -23.86 21.96
N PRO A 152 0.14 -24.93 21.14
CA PRO A 152 0.10 -24.80 19.68
C PRO A 152 -1.13 -24.05 19.17
N TYR A 153 -2.28 -24.24 19.81
CA TYR A 153 -3.50 -23.53 19.46
C TYR A 153 -3.38 -22.02 19.71
N PHE A 154 -2.82 -21.59 20.84
CA PHE A 154 -2.58 -20.15 21.07
C PHE A 154 -1.61 -19.56 20.04
N VAL A 155 -0.51 -20.25 19.74
CA VAL A 155 0.43 -19.80 18.68
C VAL A 155 -0.28 -19.71 17.34
N TYR A 156 -1.13 -20.69 17.01
CA TYR A 156 -1.95 -20.67 15.80
C TYR A 156 -2.90 -19.47 15.77
N VAL A 157 -3.63 -19.20 16.85
CA VAL A 157 -4.57 -18.08 16.95
C VAL A 157 -3.82 -16.74 16.84
N PHE A 158 -2.70 -16.57 17.51
CA PHE A 158 -1.88 -15.35 17.37
C PHE A 158 -1.40 -15.15 15.92
N ALA A 159 -0.90 -16.19 15.28
CA ALA A 159 -0.50 -16.13 13.88
C ALA A 159 -1.69 -15.95 12.92
N PHE A 160 -2.88 -16.45 13.27
CA PHE A 160 -4.09 -16.25 12.49
C PHE A 160 -4.60 -14.81 12.57
N LEU A 161 -4.41 -14.16 13.72
CA LEU A 161 -4.85 -12.79 13.98
C LEU A 161 -3.79 -11.73 13.61
N ASP A 162 -2.63 -12.17 13.13
CA ASP A 162 -1.58 -11.30 12.61
C ASP A 162 -2.11 -10.49 11.41
N PRO A 163 -2.11 -9.14 11.49
CA PRO A 163 -2.66 -8.27 10.44
C PRO A 163 -2.02 -8.50 9.07
N GLU A 164 -0.71 -8.77 8.99
CA GLU A 164 -0.06 -9.00 7.70
C GLU A 164 -0.62 -10.25 6.99
N ARG A 165 -0.87 -11.32 7.76
CA ARG A 165 -1.46 -12.56 7.25
C ARG A 165 -2.94 -12.41 6.91
N ILE A 166 -3.66 -11.50 7.58
CA ILE A 166 -5.05 -11.17 7.23
C ILE A 166 -5.08 -10.46 5.87
N VAL A 167 -4.24 -9.44 5.70
CA VAL A 167 -4.11 -8.67 4.45
C VAL A 167 -3.74 -9.57 3.27
N MET A 168 -2.70 -10.40 3.41
CA MET A 168 -2.30 -11.33 2.34
C MET A 168 -3.43 -12.30 1.96
N ARG A 169 -4.14 -12.89 2.94
CA ARG A 169 -5.26 -13.80 2.64
C ARG A 169 -6.42 -13.10 1.95
N LEU A 170 -6.74 -11.87 2.35
CA LEU A 170 -7.78 -11.07 1.70
C LEU A 170 -7.43 -10.77 0.25
N GLN A 171 -6.19 -10.35 0.01
CA GLN A 171 -5.68 -10.09 -1.35
C GLN A 171 -5.71 -11.36 -2.21
N GLU A 172 -5.18 -12.48 -1.72
CA GLU A 172 -5.15 -13.75 -2.45
C GLU A 172 -6.56 -14.26 -2.78
N GLN A 173 -7.48 -14.18 -1.82
CA GLN A 173 -8.86 -14.58 -2.02
C GLN A 173 -9.56 -13.69 -3.06
N ALA A 174 -9.39 -12.36 -2.96
CA ALA A 174 -9.95 -11.42 -3.92
C ALA A 174 -9.37 -11.64 -5.33
N LEU A 175 -8.06 -11.88 -5.45
CA LEU A 175 -7.44 -12.14 -6.76
C LEU A 175 -7.92 -13.47 -7.36
N ALA A 176 -8.06 -14.51 -6.55
CA ALA A 176 -8.57 -15.80 -6.99
C ALA A 176 -10.03 -15.72 -7.47
N ASP A 177 -10.88 -14.98 -6.74
CA ASP A 177 -12.27 -14.75 -7.13
C ASP A 177 -12.35 -13.87 -8.40
N ALA A 178 -11.46 -12.89 -8.55
CA ALA A 178 -11.41 -12.00 -9.72
C ALA A 178 -11.01 -12.74 -10.99
N VAL A 179 -9.94 -13.54 -10.96
CA VAL A 179 -9.47 -14.22 -12.17
C VAL A 179 -10.18 -15.56 -12.42
N GLY A 180 -10.92 -16.07 -11.43
CA GLY A 180 -11.78 -17.23 -11.59
C GLY A 180 -11.01 -18.54 -11.56
N ASP A 181 -10.86 -19.10 -10.36
CA ASP A 181 -10.51 -20.51 -10.25
C ASP A 181 -11.69 -21.36 -10.77
N ARG A 182 -11.52 -21.99 -11.94
CA ARG A 182 -12.54 -22.78 -12.67
C ARG A 182 -13.14 -23.95 -11.87
N ARG A 183 -12.67 -24.19 -10.64
CA ARG A 183 -13.06 -25.31 -9.78
C ARG A 183 -14.35 -25.06 -9.00
N GLU A 184 -14.79 -23.81 -8.81
CA GLU A 184 -16.03 -23.51 -8.08
C GLU A 184 -17.18 -23.05 -8.99
N ARG A 185 -18.36 -23.68 -8.83
CA ARG A 185 -19.63 -23.25 -9.45
C ARG A 185 -20.19 -22.01 -8.74
N ARG A 186 -19.50 -20.88 -8.78
CA ARG A 186 -20.06 -19.58 -8.35
C ARG A 186 -20.56 -18.81 -9.56
N THR A 187 -21.64 -18.05 -9.37
CA THR A 187 -22.10 -17.12 -10.41
C THR A 187 -21.11 -15.96 -10.56
N VAL A 188 -21.13 -15.28 -11.70
CA VAL A 188 -20.31 -14.07 -11.92
C VAL A 188 -20.66 -13.00 -10.88
N ASP A 189 -21.94 -12.82 -10.59
CA ASP A 189 -22.47 -11.86 -9.61
C ASP A 189 -21.90 -12.12 -8.20
N ASP A 190 -21.86 -13.39 -7.77
CA ASP A 190 -21.27 -13.79 -6.48
C ASP A 190 -19.77 -13.50 -6.42
N ARG A 191 -19.06 -13.75 -7.52
CA ARG A 191 -17.62 -13.50 -7.63
C ARG A 191 -17.31 -12.00 -7.63
N GLN A 192 -18.04 -11.21 -8.41
CA GLN A 192 -17.92 -9.75 -8.44
C GLN A 192 -18.16 -9.16 -7.04
N ALA A 193 -19.23 -9.59 -6.36
CA ALA A 193 -19.53 -9.17 -4.99
C ALA A 193 -18.43 -9.60 -4.00
N SER A 194 -17.91 -10.82 -4.11
CA SER A 194 -16.82 -11.31 -3.23
C SER A 194 -15.54 -10.47 -3.39
N VAL A 195 -15.18 -10.14 -4.63
CA VAL A 195 -13.99 -9.34 -4.95
C VAL A 195 -14.14 -7.91 -4.45
N LEU A 196 -15.29 -7.28 -4.70
CA LEU A 196 -15.58 -5.93 -4.22
C LEU A 196 -15.49 -5.86 -2.69
N ASN A 197 -16.11 -6.83 -2.00
CA ASN A 197 -15.98 -6.96 -0.55
C ASN A 197 -14.51 -7.09 -0.13
N GLY A 198 -13.71 -7.90 -0.82
CA GLY A 198 -12.28 -8.06 -0.51
C GLY A 198 -11.49 -6.74 -0.65
N ILE A 199 -11.78 -5.95 -1.68
CA ILE A 199 -11.19 -4.63 -1.91
C ILE A 199 -11.56 -3.65 -0.78
N GLU A 200 -12.84 -3.59 -0.42
CA GLU A 200 -13.33 -2.73 0.68
C GLU A 200 -12.73 -3.13 2.02
N GLN A 201 -12.63 -4.43 2.29
CA GLN A 201 -12.02 -4.91 3.53
C GLN A 201 -10.55 -4.55 3.65
N LEU A 202 -9.79 -4.62 2.55
CA LEU A 202 -8.42 -4.13 2.54
C LEU A 202 -8.40 -2.62 2.84
N ALA A 203 -9.29 -1.84 2.24
CA ALA A 203 -9.38 -0.42 2.53
C ALA A 203 -9.71 -0.11 3.99
N ASP A 204 -10.67 -0.83 4.58
CA ASP A 204 -11.03 -0.71 6.00
C ASP A 204 -9.85 -1.00 6.91
N VAL A 205 -9.07 -2.05 6.63
CA VAL A 205 -7.86 -2.38 7.39
C VAL A 205 -6.82 -1.26 7.27
N ALA A 206 -6.66 -0.67 6.08
CA ALA A 206 -5.76 0.47 5.88
C ALA A 206 -6.22 1.70 6.68
N ILE A 207 -7.50 2.07 6.61
CA ILE A 207 -8.09 3.21 7.33
C ILE A 207 -7.96 3.02 8.85
N ASN A 208 -8.35 1.85 9.37
CA ASN A 208 -8.23 1.55 10.80
C ASN A 208 -6.75 1.57 11.24
N SER A 209 -5.82 1.12 10.39
CA SER A 209 -4.40 1.17 10.68
C SER A 209 -3.89 2.62 10.71
N VAL A 210 -4.34 3.48 9.80
CA VAL A 210 -4.04 4.92 9.79
C VAL A 210 -4.56 5.60 11.07
N GLN A 211 -5.80 5.32 11.46
CA GLN A 211 -6.40 5.87 12.69
C GLN A 211 -5.65 5.41 13.95
N ASN A 212 -5.15 4.17 13.95
CA ASN A 212 -4.32 3.62 15.01
C ASN A 212 -2.81 3.98 14.87
N LYS A 213 -2.44 4.83 13.90
CA LYS A 213 -1.06 5.25 13.59
C LYS A 213 -0.08 4.10 13.31
N ASP A 214 -0.60 2.98 12.82
CA ASP A 214 0.16 1.81 12.43
C ASP A 214 0.59 1.91 10.97
N ARG A 215 1.68 2.66 10.74
CA ARG A 215 2.23 2.91 9.40
C ARG A 215 2.54 1.62 8.64
N ILE A 216 3.07 0.61 9.31
CA ILE A 216 3.53 -0.62 8.65
C ILE A 216 2.33 -1.36 8.06
N ILE A 217 1.28 -1.59 8.86
CA ILE A 217 0.09 -2.30 8.38
C ILE A 217 -0.68 -1.47 7.35
N ALA A 218 -0.78 -0.15 7.55
CA ALA A 218 -1.38 0.74 6.55
C ALA A 218 -0.67 0.63 5.20
N SER A 219 0.67 0.75 5.18
CA SER A 219 1.46 0.61 3.95
C SER A 219 1.31 -0.76 3.29
N ARG A 220 1.40 -1.85 4.07
CA ARG A 220 1.22 -3.22 3.57
C ARG A 220 -0.15 -3.44 2.92
N THR A 221 -1.18 -2.85 3.50
CA THR A 221 -2.55 -3.00 3.01
C THR A 221 -2.79 -2.19 1.74
N VAL A 222 -2.24 -0.97 1.68
CA VAL A 222 -2.23 -0.14 0.47
C VAL A 222 -1.46 -0.85 -0.65
N ASP A 223 -0.34 -1.51 -0.35
CA ASP A 223 0.41 -2.31 -1.34
C ASP A 223 -0.38 -3.53 -1.82
N ALA A 224 -1.07 -4.23 -0.93
CA ALA A 224 -1.89 -5.38 -1.28
C ALA A 224 -3.01 -5.02 -2.28
N LEU A 225 -3.63 -3.84 -2.13
CA LEU A 225 -4.61 -3.34 -3.11
C LEU A 225 -3.99 -3.15 -4.51
N LYS A 226 -2.76 -2.63 -4.59
CA LYS A 226 -2.04 -2.47 -5.87
C LYS A 226 -1.62 -3.81 -6.43
N ASP A 227 -1.13 -4.73 -5.60
CA ASP A 227 -0.76 -6.07 -6.06
C ASP A 227 -1.98 -6.80 -6.60
N LEU A 228 -3.15 -6.68 -5.96
CA LEU A 228 -4.42 -7.19 -6.48
C LEU A 228 -4.75 -6.59 -7.85
N ALA A 229 -4.74 -5.26 -7.97
CA ALA A 229 -5.15 -4.57 -9.19
C ALA A 229 -4.18 -4.80 -10.35
N VAL A 230 -2.86 -4.73 -10.13
CA VAL A 230 -1.83 -4.98 -11.15
C VAL A 230 -1.90 -6.41 -11.67
N ASN A 231 -1.96 -7.40 -10.77
CA ASN A 231 -2.07 -8.81 -11.18
C ASN A 231 -3.40 -9.09 -11.91
N TYR A 232 -4.46 -8.36 -11.56
CA TYR A 232 -5.73 -8.44 -12.28
C TYR A 232 -5.61 -7.86 -13.69
N THR A 233 -5.07 -6.65 -13.85
CA THR A 233 -4.92 -5.98 -15.16
C THR A 233 -4.15 -6.86 -16.17
N GLU A 234 -3.12 -7.58 -15.73
CA GLU A 234 -2.34 -8.49 -16.58
C GLU A 234 -3.15 -9.71 -17.07
N ARG A 235 -4.19 -10.13 -16.34
CA ARG A 235 -5.01 -11.33 -16.63
C ARG A 235 -6.42 -11.02 -17.08
N LYS A 236 -6.84 -9.75 -17.00
CA LYS A 236 -8.17 -9.24 -17.33
C LYS A 236 -8.64 -9.65 -18.73
N ARG A 237 -7.73 -9.72 -19.71
CA ARG A 237 -8.05 -10.12 -21.09
C ARG A 237 -8.47 -11.57 -21.26
N GLU A 238 -8.23 -12.42 -20.26
CA GLU A 238 -8.60 -13.83 -20.26
C GLU A 238 -10.03 -14.07 -19.77
N LEU A 239 -10.72 -13.03 -19.28
CA LEU A 239 -12.03 -13.12 -18.66
C LEU A 239 -13.17 -12.97 -19.68
N ASP A 240 -14.28 -13.66 -19.41
CA ASP A 240 -15.48 -13.58 -20.23
C ASP A 240 -16.17 -12.20 -20.09
N GLU A 241 -16.78 -11.71 -21.17
CA GLU A 241 -17.49 -10.42 -21.23
C GLU A 241 -18.51 -10.22 -20.09
N SER A 242 -19.17 -11.30 -19.66
CA SER A 242 -20.10 -11.27 -18.52
C SER A 242 -19.49 -10.73 -17.22
N TRP A 243 -18.18 -10.84 -17.04
CA TRP A 243 -17.44 -10.32 -15.89
C TRP A 243 -17.41 -8.80 -15.83
N PHE A 244 -17.54 -8.11 -16.97
CA PHE A 244 -17.46 -6.66 -17.06
C PHE A 244 -18.82 -5.97 -17.01
N VAL A 245 -19.91 -6.75 -17.07
CA VAL A 245 -21.27 -6.24 -16.93
C VAL A 245 -21.49 -5.86 -15.47
N ILE A 246 -21.79 -4.58 -15.23
CA ILE A 246 -22.10 -4.07 -13.90
C ILE A 246 -23.60 -4.26 -13.67
N GLY A 247 -23.94 -5.29 -12.92
CA GLY A 247 -25.31 -5.64 -12.59
C GLY A 247 -25.46 -6.19 -11.18
N GLY A 248 -26.69 -6.52 -10.80
CA GLY A 248 -26.98 -7.33 -9.62
C GLY A 248 -26.29 -6.89 -8.34
N GLY A 249 -25.37 -7.72 -7.84
CA GLY A 249 -24.60 -7.50 -6.61
C GLY A 249 -23.77 -6.21 -6.59
N LEU A 250 -23.19 -5.80 -7.73
CA LEU A 250 -22.39 -4.57 -7.81
C LEU A 250 -23.26 -3.32 -7.66
N MET A 251 -24.46 -3.31 -8.25
CA MET A 251 -25.38 -2.17 -8.18
C MET A 251 -26.02 -1.97 -6.80
N ARG A 252 -25.82 -2.91 -5.86
CA ARG A 252 -26.19 -2.74 -4.44
C ARG A 252 -25.16 -1.94 -3.65
N ASN A 253 -23.95 -1.81 -4.17
CA ASN A 253 -22.89 -1.09 -3.51
C ASN A 253 -23.04 0.44 -3.76
N PRO A 254 -23.00 1.27 -2.71
CA PRO A 254 -23.19 2.72 -2.83
C PRO A 254 -22.27 3.40 -3.85
N ASP A 255 -21.03 2.93 -4.01
CA ASP A 255 -20.08 3.50 -4.97
C ASP A 255 -20.59 3.39 -6.40
N PHE A 256 -21.36 2.35 -6.74
CA PHE A 256 -21.96 2.16 -8.06
C PHE A 256 -23.41 2.68 -8.14
N THR A 257 -24.20 2.52 -7.08
CA THR A 257 -25.62 2.93 -7.08
C THR A 257 -25.80 4.44 -7.29
N VAL A 258 -24.88 5.26 -6.77
CA VAL A 258 -24.98 6.72 -6.83
C VAL A 258 -24.42 7.28 -8.15
N MET A 259 -23.78 6.46 -8.98
CA MET A 259 -23.25 6.90 -10.26
C MET A 259 -24.35 7.22 -11.27
N ALA A 260 -24.06 8.17 -12.15
CA ALA A 260 -24.86 8.36 -13.35
C ALA A 260 -24.77 7.11 -14.24
N GLU A 261 -25.88 6.74 -14.89
CA GLU A 261 -25.99 5.56 -15.75
C GLU A 261 -24.88 5.52 -16.82
N GLN A 262 -24.61 6.65 -17.48
CA GLN A 262 -23.54 6.78 -18.47
C GLN A 262 -22.14 6.46 -17.91
N SER A 263 -21.89 6.74 -16.63
CA SER A 263 -20.60 6.41 -15.99
C SER A 263 -20.48 4.91 -15.73
N VAL A 264 -21.58 4.26 -15.34
CA VAL A 264 -21.63 2.80 -15.16
C VAL A 264 -21.43 2.10 -16.51
N GLU A 265 -22.10 2.57 -17.56
CA GLU A 265 -21.92 2.08 -18.93
C GLU A 265 -20.48 2.27 -19.41
N ALA A 266 -19.85 3.43 -19.15
CA ALA A 266 -18.46 3.68 -19.51
C ALA A 266 -17.48 2.74 -18.79
N LEU A 267 -17.70 2.45 -17.50
CA LEU A 267 -16.89 1.49 -16.74
C LEU A 267 -17.06 0.06 -17.26
N SER A 268 -18.30 -0.31 -17.61
CA SER A 268 -18.58 -1.62 -18.19
C SER A 268 -17.94 -1.74 -19.58
N ALA A 269 -18.10 -0.76 -20.47
CA ALA A 269 -17.50 -0.78 -21.80
C ALA A 269 -15.97 -0.68 -21.80
N GLY A 270 -15.38 0.02 -20.82
CA GLY A 270 -13.93 0.09 -20.62
C GLY A 270 -13.33 -1.13 -19.93
N HIS A 271 -14.17 -2.07 -19.48
CA HIS A 271 -13.76 -3.23 -18.67
C HIS A 271 -13.08 -2.84 -17.33
N THR A 272 -13.26 -1.61 -16.81
CA THR A 272 -12.44 -1.05 -15.72
C THR A 272 -13.12 -1.03 -14.33
N TRP A 273 -14.18 -1.80 -14.11
CA TRP A 273 -14.97 -1.68 -12.86
C TRP A 273 -14.17 -2.06 -11.60
N LEU A 274 -13.27 -3.04 -11.69
CA LEU A 274 -12.48 -3.51 -10.54
C LEU A 274 -11.36 -2.50 -10.21
N GLU A 275 -10.67 -2.01 -11.24
CA GLU A 275 -9.67 -0.96 -11.09
C GLU A 275 -10.30 0.32 -10.54
N PHE A 276 -11.52 0.66 -10.98
CA PHE A 276 -12.32 1.73 -10.39
C PHE A 276 -12.55 1.49 -8.89
N ALA A 277 -13.02 0.31 -8.51
CA ALA A 277 -13.27 -0.01 -7.10
C ALA A 277 -11.99 0.14 -6.25
N ALA A 278 -10.85 -0.37 -6.73
CA ALA A 278 -9.57 -0.25 -6.03
C ALA A 278 -9.11 1.22 -5.90
N LEU A 279 -9.17 1.99 -7.00
CA LEU A 279 -8.78 3.41 -7.01
C LEU A 279 -9.74 4.27 -6.16
N ARG A 280 -11.02 3.89 -6.09
CA ARG A 280 -12.02 4.51 -5.23
C ARG A 280 -11.67 4.33 -3.75
N GLN A 281 -11.23 3.12 -3.37
CA GLN A 281 -10.72 2.89 -2.02
C GLN A 281 -9.44 3.68 -1.72
N TYR A 282 -8.52 3.79 -2.69
CA TYR A 282 -7.37 4.68 -2.58
C TYR A 282 -7.75 6.14 -2.39
N GLN A 283 -8.80 6.64 -3.06
CA GLN A 283 -9.31 7.98 -2.82
C GLN A 283 -9.74 8.17 -1.36
N THR A 284 -10.47 7.21 -0.79
CA THR A 284 -10.90 7.26 0.61
C THR A 284 -9.70 7.29 1.55
N ILE A 285 -8.74 6.38 1.36
CA ILE A 285 -7.51 6.31 2.18
C ILE A 285 -6.70 7.61 2.06
N TYR A 286 -6.56 8.14 0.84
CA TYR A 286 -5.80 9.36 0.57
C TYR A 286 -6.44 10.56 1.28
N ILE A 287 -7.77 10.71 1.21
CA ILE A 287 -8.48 11.79 1.90
C ILE A 287 -8.31 11.68 3.43
N GLU A 288 -8.43 10.47 3.99
CA GLU A 288 -8.24 10.23 5.42
C GLU A 288 -6.82 10.59 5.90
N CYS A 289 -5.81 10.42 5.04
CA CYS A 289 -4.41 10.66 5.39
C CYS A 289 -3.95 12.12 5.17
N LEU A 290 -4.75 12.98 4.53
CA LEU A 290 -4.40 14.39 4.29
C LEU A 290 -4.07 15.14 5.59
N ASN A 291 -3.01 15.95 5.58
CA ASN A 291 -2.48 16.66 6.76
C ASN A 291 -2.11 15.77 7.96
N GLY A 292 -2.14 14.44 7.81
CA GLY A 292 -1.77 13.45 8.82
C GLY A 292 -0.63 12.57 8.32
N MET A 293 -0.96 11.36 7.87
CA MET A 293 0.00 10.35 7.39
C MET A 293 0.36 10.53 5.92
N ARG A 294 1.12 11.59 5.61
CA ARG A 294 1.52 11.97 4.24
C ARG A 294 2.30 10.90 3.48
N ASP A 295 3.00 10.04 4.18
CA ASP A 295 3.71 8.88 3.63
C ASP A 295 2.76 7.86 3.00
N ILE A 296 1.56 7.68 3.56
CA ILE A 296 0.52 6.83 2.97
C ILE A 296 -0.06 7.50 1.72
N ASN A 297 -0.25 8.83 1.72
CA ASN A 297 -0.66 9.56 0.50
C ASN A 297 0.35 9.39 -0.64
N GLN A 298 1.64 9.50 -0.31
CA GLN A 298 2.71 9.25 -1.28
C GLN A 298 2.68 7.81 -1.80
N LEU A 299 2.45 6.83 -0.93
CA LEU A 299 2.34 5.44 -1.34
C LEU A 299 1.12 5.19 -2.25
N VAL A 300 -0.04 5.79 -1.95
CA VAL A 300 -1.22 5.74 -2.81
C VAL A 300 -0.91 6.30 -4.20
N ALA A 301 -0.20 7.43 -4.29
CA ALA A 301 0.21 8.01 -5.57
C ALA A 301 1.19 7.10 -6.33
N ILE A 302 2.19 6.52 -5.64
CA ILE A 302 3.13 5.54 -6.23
C ILE A 302 2.39 4.33 -6.77
N ASN A 303 1.45 3.79 -6.00
CA ASN A 303 0.71 2.59 -6.34
C ASN A 303 -0.28 2.82 -7.48
N THR A 304 -0.92 4.00 -7.53
CA THR A 304 -1.75 4.43 -8.65
C THR A 304 -0.93 4.53 -9.94
N ARG A 305 0.29 5.08 -9.87
CA ARG A 305 1.23 5.07 -11.00
C ARG A 305 1.57 3.65 -11.44
N TYR A 306 1.90 2.74 -10.53
CA TYR A 306 2.22 1.35 -10.89
C TYR A 306 1.06 0.62 -11.55
N MET A 307 -0.17 0.89 -11.12
CA MET A 307 -1.37 0.38 -11.80
C MET A 307 -1.48 0.95 -13.24
N ALA A 308 -1.26 2.24 -13.41
CA ALA A 308 -1.27 2.90 -14.72
C ALA A 308 -0.14 2.40 -15.65
N GLU A 309 1.07 2.21 -15.13
CA GLU A 309 2.20 1.63 -15.87
C GLU A 309 1.92 0.18 -16.29
N ALA A 310 1.22 -0.60 -15.45
CA ALA A 310 0.76 -1.93 -15.84
C ALA A 310 -0.25 -1.88 -16.98
N ALA A 311 -1.16 -0.91 -16.97
CA ALA A 311 -2.09 -0.66 -18.07
C ALA A 311 -1.36 -0.24 -19.36
N ILE A 312 -0.34 0.61 -19.28
CA ILE A 312 0.51 0.98 -20.42
C ILE A 312 1.18 -0.26 -21.02
N ARG A 313 1.78 -1.13 -20.19
CA ARG A 313 2.40 -2.39 -20.65
C ARG A 313 1.40 -3.31 -21.33
N CYS A 314 0.15 -3.33 -20.86
CA CYS A 314 -0.90 -4.13 -21.45
C CYS A 314 -1.50 -3.48 -22.71
N GLY A 315 -1.47 -2.16 -22.85
CA GLY A 315 -2.25 -1.44 -23.88
C GLY A 315 -3.71 -1.19 -23.46
N ASP A 316 -3.96 -0.99 -22.16
CA ASP A 316 -5.29 -0.70 -21.59
C ASP A 316 -5.47 0.82 -21.40
N HIS A 317 -5.85 1.51 -22.48
CA HIS A 317 -6.12 2.96 -22.46
C HIS A 317 -7.24 3.35 -21.48
N PRO A 318 -8.38 2.65 -21.39
CA PRO A 318 -9.42 2.95 -20.41
C PRO A 318 -8.90 2.97 -18.96
N MET A 319 -8.06 2.00 -18.58
CA MET A 319 -7.48 1.96 -17.23
C MET A 319 -6.52 3.13 -16.99
N LEU A 320 -5.67 3.49 -17.96
CA LEU A 320 -4.81 4.68 -17.84
C LEU A 320 -5.64 5.94 -17.62
N GLN A 321 -6.67 6.15 -18.44
CA GLN A 321 -7.56 7.31 -18.32
C GLN A 321 -8.24 7.38 -16.96
N LEU A 322 -8.58 6.22 -16.40
CA LEU A 322 -9.11 6.14 -15.06
C LEU A 322 -8.08 6.55 -14.00
N ALA A 323 -6.85 6.06 -14.08
CA ALA A 323 -5.77 6.45 -13.16
C ALA A 323 -5.46 7.95 -13.23
N ILE A 324 -5.45 8.54 -14.44
CA ILE A 324 -5.31 10.00 -14.65
C ILE A 324 -6.41 10.77 -13.93
N LYS A 325 -7.68 10.33 -14.05
CA LYS A 325 -8.80 10.94 -13.32
C LYS A 325 -8.60 10.88 -11.80
N PHE A 326 -8.09 9.78 -11.26
CA PHE A 326 -7.82 9.66 -9.83
C PHE A 326 -6.63 10.52 -9.37
N PHE A 327 -5.56 10.64 -10.16
CA PHE A 327 -4.48 11.62 -9.89
C PHE A 327 -5.04 13.05 -9.82
N ASN A 328 -5.90 13.40 -10.78
CA ASN A 328 -6.61 14.68 -10.80
C ASN A 328 -7.46 14.88 -9.53
N THR A 329 -8.12 13.82 -9.03
CA THR A 329 -8.87 13.84 -7.77
C THR A 329 -7.96 14.03 -6.56
N TYR A 330 -6.83 13.33 -6.49
CA TYR A 330 -5.86 13.42 -5.40
C TYR A 330 -5.22 14.81 -5.31
N LEU A 331 -4.82 15.39 -6.45
CA LEU A 331 -4.28 16.75 -6.51
C LEU A 331 -5.30 17.78 -6.05
N ARG A 332 -6.54 17.70 -6.55
CA ARG A 332 -7.62 18.59 -6.11
C ARG A 332 -7.85 18.47 -4.60
N ALA A 333 -7.86 17.26 -4.05
CA ALA A 333 -8.03 17.04 -2.62
C ALA A 333 -6.89 17.64 -1.79
N ALA A 334 -5.63 17.44 -2.20
CA ALA A 334 -4.46 18.00 -1.51
C ALA A 334 -4.43 19.54 -1.57
N ILE A 335 -4.70 20.13 -2.73
CA ILE A 335 -4.81 21.59 -2.91
C ILE A 335 -5.96 22.15 -2.06
N ASN A 336 -7.11 21.48 -2.03
CA ASN A 336 -8.25 21.89 -1.21
C ASN A 336 -7.92 21.86 0.29
N ALA A 337 -7.18 20.84 0.73
CA ALA A 337 -6.73 20.69 2.11
C ALA A 337 -5.51 21.56 2.46
N LYS A 338 -4.97 22.33 1.49
CA LYS A 338 -3.73 23.12 1.59
C LYS A 338 -2.51 22.29 2.06
N ASP A 339 -2.49 20.99 1.73
CA ASP A 339 -1.40 20.09 2.09
C ASP A 339 -0.30 20.12 1.02
N VAL A 340 0.57 21.14 1.10
CA VAL A 340 1.62 21.43 0.11
C VAL A 340 2.54 20.23 -0.13
N ARG A 341 2.96 19.53 0.93
CA ARG A 341 3.89 18.40 0.80
C ARG A 341 3.24 17.20 0.10
N THR A 342 1.97 16.93 0.41
CA THR A 342 1.22 15.87 -0.28
C THR A 342 1.00 16.24 -1.75
N ALA A 343 0.62 17.49 -2.07
CA ALA A 343 0.49 17.94 -3.45
C ALA A 343 1.82 17.83 -4.23
N TYR A 344 2.93 18.24 -3.61
CA TYR A 344 4.28 18.10 -4.16
C TYR A 344 4.63 16.64 -4.45
N ASN A 345 4.37 15.71 -3.53
CA ASN A 345 4.65 14.28 -3.75
C ASN A 345 3.75 13.68 -4.83
N THR A 346 2.48 14.05 -4.88
CA THR A 346 1.54 13.57 -5.90
C THR A 346 1.90 14.08 -7.29
N LEU A 347 2.28 15.35 -7.44
CA LEU A 347 2.79 15.89 -8.71
C LEU A 347 4.02 15.13 -9.20
N HIS A 348 4.89 14.68 -8.29
CA HIS A 348 6.09 13.93 -8.65
C HIS A 348 5.74 12.60 -9.33
N GLN A 349 4.83 11.85 -8.69
CA GLN A 349 4.36 10.58 -9.24
C GLN A 349 3.55 10.78 -10.53
N TYR A 350 2.80 11.87 -10.61
CA TYR A 350 2.04 12.20 -11.80
C TYR A 350 2.95 12.55 -13.00
N ARG A 351 4.08 13.23 -12.75
CA ARG A 351 5.08 13.51 -13.79
C ARG A 351 5.71 12.21 -14.27
N GLN A 352 6.10 11.32 -13.35
CA GLN A 352 6.68 10.03 -13.72
C GLN A 352 5.71 9.19 -14.55
N LEU A 353 4.40 9.27 -14.28
CA LEU A 353 3.39 8.68 -15.14
C LEU A 353 3.39 9.33 -16.53
N ALA A 354 3.39 10.66 -16.63
CA ALA A 354 3.43 11.36 -17.91
C ALA A 354 4.70 11.05 -18.74
N GLU A 355 5.85 10.87 -18.09
CA GLU A 355 7.08 10.38 -18.73
C GLU A 355 6.91 8.96 -19.27
N ALA A 356 6.26 8.07 -18.51
CA ALA A 356 5.98 6.71 -18.97
C ALA A 356 5.03 6.69 -20.19
N VAL A 357 4.01 7.57 -20.22
CA VAL A 357 3.09 7.74 -21.36
C VAL A 357 3.83 8.27 -22.59
N LEU A 358 4.73 9.25 -22.40
CA LEU A 358 5.62 9.77 -23.46
C LEU A 358 6.49 8.65 -24.06
N HIS A 359 7.14 7.84 -23.22
CA HIS A 359 7.96 6.71 -23.68
C HIS A 359 7.14 5.62 -24.39
N ALA A 360 5.86 5.46 -24.04
CA ALA A 360 4.95 4.54 -24.71
C ALA A 360 4.43 5.06 -26.06
N GLY A 361 4.64 6.35 -26.39
CA GLY A 361 4.18 6.96 -27.63
C GLY A 361 2.67 7.26 -27.67
N TRP A 362 2.03 7.38 -26.51
CA TRP A 362 0.59 7.65 -26.38
C TRP A 362 0.36 9.17 -26.41
N ASN A 363 0.41 9.71 -27.62
CA ASN A 363 0.52 11.15 -27.88
C ASN A 363 -0.65 11.94 -27.29
N ASP A 364 -1.89 11.50 -27.49
CA ASP A 364 -3.08 12.26 -27.08
C ASP A 364 -3.13 12.41 -25.54
N GLU A 365 -2.85 11.34 -24.80
CA GLU A 365 -2.85 11.33 -23.34
C GLU A 365 -1.78 12.23 -22.72
N VAL A 366 -0.65 12.42 -23.41
CA VAL A 366 0.42 13.32 -22.95
C VAL A 366 -0.04 14.78 -22.94
N ILE A 367 -0.80 15.20 -23.95
CA ILE A 367 -1.32 16.57 -24.02
C ILE A 367 -2.34 16.81 -22.90
N ASP A 368 -3.25 15.86 -22.69
CA ASP A 368 -4.20 15.91 -21.58
C ASP A 368 -3.47 16.06 -20.25
N LEU A 369 -2.43 15.24 -20.00
CA LEU A 369 -1.62 15.32 -18.79
C LEU A 369 -1.00 16.71 -18.60
N ALA A 370 -0.40 17.29 -19.65
CA ALA A 370 0.16 18.64 -19.58
C ALA A 370 -0.90 19.71 -19.28
N GLN A 371 -2.10 19.59 -19.86
CA GLN A 371 -3.21 20.48 -19.54
C GLN A 371 -3.64 20.36 -18.08
N HIS A 372 -3.64 19.14 -17.50
CA HIS A 372 -3.92 18.95 -16.08
C HIS A 372 -2.84 19.60 -15.19
N PHE A 373 -1.55 19.45 -15.52
CA PHE A 373 -0.46 20.15 -14.80
C PHE A 373 -0.67 21.66 -14.80
N LYS A 374 -0.95 22.25 -15.98
CA LYS A 374 -1.28 23.68 -16.11
C LYS A 374 -2.47 24.07 -15.24
N TYR A 375 -3.59 23.36 -15.38
CA TYR A 375 -4.82 23.64 -14.64
C TYR A 375 -4.62 23.60 -13.12
N TYR A 376 -3.94 22.56 -12.61
CA TYR A 376 -3.71 22.42 -11.17
C TYR A 376 -2.64 23.37 -10.63
N GLY A 377 -1.62 23.71 -11.44
CA GLY A 377 -0.68 24.77 -11.12
C GLY A 377 -1.38 26.11 -10.95
N GLN A 378 -2.20 26.52 -11.93
CA GLN A 378 -2.99 27.76 -11.85
C GLN A 378 -3.97 27.75 -10.66
N THR A 379 -4.66 26.61 -10.44
CA THR A 379 -5.57 26.45 -9.31
C THR A 379 -4.84 26.59 -7.96
N ALA A 380 -3.60 26.08 -7.86
CA ALA A 380 -2.78 26.23 -6.66
C ALA A 380 -2.37 27.69 -6.45
N ASN A 381 -1.99 28.40 -7.52
CA ASN A 381 -1.63 29.83 -7.45
C ASN A 381 -2.79 30.68 -6.93
N ILE A 382 -3.99 30.51 -7.48
CA ILE A 382 -5.23 31.22 -7.05
C ILE A 382 -5.51 30.99 -5.56
N ARG A 383 -5.07 29.86 -5.00
CA ARG A 383 -5.23 29.52 -3.58
C ARG A 383 -4.06 29.95 -2.68
N GLY A 384 -3.09 30.68 -3.22
CA GLY A 384 -1.90 31.15 -2.51
C GLY A 384 -0.87 30.04 -2.23
N LEU A 385 -0.91 28.94 -2.98
CA LEU A 385 0.01 27.81 -2.85
C LEU A 385 1.11 27.89 -3.92
N SER A 386 1.82 29.01 -3.99
CA SER A 386 2.81 29.33 -5.03
C SER A 386 3.84 28.23 -5.26
N PHE A 387 4.35 27.62 -4.19
CA PHE A 387 5.31 26.52 -4.29
C PHE A 387 4.79 25.30 -5.05
N VAL A 388 3.48 25.01 -4.98
CA VAL A 388 2.86 23.91 -5.74
C VAL A 388 2.79 24.28 -7.24
N THR A 389 2.51 25.54 -7.55
CA THR A 389 2.57 26.08 -8.92
C THR A 389 3.98 25.97 -9.50
N GLU A 390 4.99 26.38 -8.74
CA GLU A 390 6.41 26.26 -9.12
C GLU A 390 6.78 24.78 -9.34
N THR A 391 6.34 23.90 -8.44
CA THR A 391 6.55 22.46 -8.59
C THR A 391 5.95 21.91 -9.88
N ALA A 392 4.71 22.30 -10.21
CA ALA A 392 4.07 21.92 -11.46
C ALA A 392 4.83 22.44 -12.69
N ALA A 393 5.34 23.67 -12.63
CA ALA A 393 6.15 24.26 -13.69
C ALA A 393 7.48 23.52 -13.89
N TYR A 394 8.18 23.17 -12.80
CA TYR A 394 9.39 22.34 -12.88
C TYR A 394 9.10 20.94 -13.41
N ASP A 395 7.96 20.36 -13.03
CA ASP A 395 7.56 19.05 -13.55
C ASP A 395 7.24 19.12 -15.05
N MET A 396 6.58 20.17 -15.53
CA MET A 396 6.34 20.43 -16.96
C MET A 396 7.63 20.74 -17.74
N CYS A 397 8.56 21.49 -17.14
CA CYS A 397 9.90 21.70 -17.70
C CYS A 397 10.56 20.36 -17.99
N ARG A 398 10.57 19.43 -17.02
CA ARG A 398 11.17 18.10 -17.23
C ARG A 398 10.40 17.29 -18.28
N LEU A 399 9.06 17.39 -18.35
CA LEU A 399 8.29 16.73 -19.41
C LEU A 399 8.66 17.24 -20.81
N CYS A 400 8.91 18.54 -20.97
CA CYS A 400 9.38 19.10 -22.25
C CYS A 400 10.77 18.57 -22.62
N GLU A 401 11.69 18.47 -21.65
CA GLU A 401 13.00 17.85 -21.88
C GLU A 401 12.87 16.40 -22.33
N VAL A 402 12.06 15.59 -21.64
CA VAL A 402 11.83 14.19 -22.01
C VAL A 402 11.16 14.08 -23.38
N ALA A 403 10.22 14.96 -23.70
CA ALA A 403 9.58 15.01 -25.02
C ALA A 403 10.60 15.26 -26.15
N HIS A 404 11.59 16.12 -25.93
CA HIS A 404 12.71 16.32 -26.85
C HIS A 404 13.59 15.07 -26.95
N GLU A 405 13.98 14.47 -25.82
CA GLU A 405 14.82 13.27 -25.75
C GLU A 405 14.21 12.10 -26.56
N VAL A 406 12.89 11.93 -26.49
CA VAL A 406 12.16 10.87 -27.23
C VAL A 406 11.70 11.29 -28.63
N LYS A 407 11.98 12.54 -29.05
CA LYS A 407 11.52 13.14 -30.32
C LYS A 407 10.01 13.03 -30.50
N SER A 408 9.28 13.39 -29.45
CA SER A 408 7.81 13.37 -29.44
C SER A 408 7.25 14.33 -30.50
N VAL A 409 6.21 13.88 -31.20
CA VAL A 409 5.45 14.73 -32.14
C VAL A 409 4.74 15.89 -31.43
N ASN A 410 4.56 15.77 -30.11
CA ASN A 410 3.82 16.71 -29.27
C ASN A 410 4.71 17.71 -28.53
N GLU A 411 6.03 17.72 -28.80
CA GLU A 411 6.98 18.62 -28.16
C GLU A 411 6.54 20.09 -28.21
N TRP A 412 6.09 20.55 -29.37
CA TRP A 412 5.64 21.93 -29.57
C TRP A 412 4.41 22.26 -28.72
N SER A 413 3.39 21.40 -28.74
CA SER A 413 2.17 21.60 -27.96
C SER A 413 2.41 21.50 -26.45
N LEU A 414 3.37 20.68 -26.02
CA LEU A 414 3.81 20.62 -24.63
C LEU A 414 4.48 21.92 -24.19
N LEU A 415 5.38 22.46 -25.01
CA LEU A 415 6.04 23.73 -24.74
C LEU A 415 5.02 24.88 -24.69
N GLU A 416 4.11 24.95 -25.65
CA GLU A 416 3.03 25.95 -25.66
C GLU A 416 2.18 25.86 -24.39
N THR A 417 1.78 24.65 -23.97
CA THR A 417 1.02 24.45 -22.74
C THR A 417 1.82 24.88 -21.50
N PHE A 418 3.14 24.67 -21.48
CA PHE A 418 4.02 25.08 -20.39
C PHE A 418 4.17 26.60 -20.29
N LEU A 419 4.24 27.30 -21.42
CA LEU A 419 4.29 28.77 -21.47
C LEU A 419 2.99 29.47 -21.04
N GLU A 420 1.91 28.71 -20.83
CA GLU A 420 0.64 29.27 -20.34
C GLU A 420 0.44 29.12 -18.83
N VAL A 421 1.36 28.45 -18.11
CA VAL A 421 1.21 28.16 -16.67
C VAL A 421 1.17 29.44 -15.82
N ASP A 422 1.82 30.50 -16.27
CA ASP A 422 1.94 31.80 -15.60
C ASP A 422 0.94 32.86 -16.09
N LYS A 423 0.05 32.58 -17.06
CA LYS A 423 -0.85 33.57 -17.67
C LYS A 423 -2.04 34.06 -16.82
N ALA A 424 -1.89 34.15 -15.49
CA ALA A 424 -2.94 34.68 -14.61
C ALA A 424 -2.45 35.42 -13.34
N PRO A 425 -1.57 36.45 -13.40
CA PRO A 425 -1.44 37.38 -12.29
C PRO A 425 -2.39 38.58 -12.51
N GLU A 426 -3.45 38.66 -11.71
CA GLU A 426 -4.29 39.86 -11.63
C GLU A 426 -3.72 40.88 -10.62
N THR A 427 -2.71 40.48 -9.82
CA THR A 427 -2.14 41.29 -8.73
C THR A 427 -0.60 41.25 -8.64
N GLU A 428 0.04 42.30 -8.11
CA GLU A 428 1.50 42.35 -7.83
C GLU A 428 1.98 41.22 -6.88
N SER A 429 1.08 40.71 -6.02
CA SER A 429 1.36 39.56 -5.16
C SER A 429 1.49 38.25 -5.96
N GLU A 430 0.71 38.11 -7.04
CA GLU A 430 0.78 36.96 -7.95
C GLU A 430 1.97 37.07 -8.91
N GLU A 431 2.40 38.28 -9.26
CA GLU A 431 3.65 38.46 -9.99
C GLU A 431 4.86 37.90 -9.22
N ARG A 432 4.92 38.10 -7.90
CA ARG A 432 5.98 37.52 -7.06
C ARG A 432 5.88 36.00 -6.94
N SER A 433 4.67 35.42 -6.97
CA SER A 433 4.46 33.98 -6.85
C SER A 433 4.82 33.18 -8.11
N LEU A 434 4.81 33.82 -9.28
CA LEU A 434 5.14 33.18 -10.56
C LEU A 434 6.64 33.21 -10.90
N ARG A 435 7.48 33.71 -9.99
CA ARG A 435 8.93 33.81 -10.21
C ARG A 435 9.58 32.44 -10.43
N GLY A 436 9.18 31.40 -9.68
CA GLY A 436 9.69 30.04 -9.91
C GLY A 436 9.23 29.42 -11.23
N VAL A 437 8.09 29.85 -11.79
CA VAL A 437 7.65 29.42 -13.14
C VAL A 437 8.62 29.96 -14.19
N ARG A 438 8.98 31.25 -14.12
CA ARG A 438 9.98 31.85 -15.01
C ARG A 438 11.36 31.20 -14.88
N LYS A 439 11.78 30.80 -13.67
CA LYS A 439 13.02 30.01 -13.48
C LYS A 439 12.97 28.69 -14.24
N ALA A 440 11.86 27.95 -14.14
CA ALA A 440 11.68 26.69 -14.85
C ALA A 440 11.71 26.87 -16.37
N GLN A 441 11.08 27.93 -16.91
CA GLN A 441 11.13 28.26 -18.33
C GLN A 441 12.55 28.60 -18.81
N ILE A 442 13.28 29.44 -18.07
CA ILE A 442 14.69 29.75 -18.38
C ILE A 442 15.54 28.47 -18.35
N LYS A 443 15.33 27.60 -17.35
CA LYS A 443 16.02 26.31 -17.25
C LYS A 443 15.76 25.43 -18.48
N LEU A 444 14.53 25.39 -18.97
CA LEU A 444 14.18 24.71 -20.22
C LEU A 444 14.86 25.37 -21.45
N ALA A 445 14.92 26.70 -21.52
CA ALA A 445 15.63 27.38 -22.60
C ALA A 445 17.13 27.05 -22.61
N THR A 446 17.77 26.98 -21.43
CA THR A 446 19.17 26.56 -21.34
C THR A 446 19.38 25.11 -21.77
N TYR A 447 18.40 24.23 -21.55
CA TYR A 447 18.44 22.87 -22.06
C TYR A 447 18.43 22.84 -23.58
N TYR A 448 17.43 23.49 -24.20
CA TYR A 448 17.28 23.52 -25.65
C TYR A 448 18.52 24.09 -26.34
N LEU A 449 19.13 25.14 -25.77
CA LEU A 449 20.41 25.67 -26.26
C LEU A 449 21.60 24.71 -26.10
N ASP A 450 21.58 23.84 -25.10
CA ASP A 450 22.64 22.85 -24.89
C ASP A 450 22.56 21.71 -25.89
N VAL A 451 21.33 21.29 -26.25
CA VAL A 451 21.07 20.23 -27.24
C VAL A 451 20.97 20.73 -28.69
N GLY A 452 21.06 22.04 -28.92
CA GLY A 452 21.04 22.66 -30.25
C GLY A 452 19.65 22.86 -30.86
N ALA A 453 18.62 22.89 -30.02
CA ALA A 453 17.24 23.18 -30.39
C ALA A 453 16.92 24.69 -30.22
N ASP A 454 17.72 25.55 -30.85
CA ASP A 454 17.64 27.01 -30.71
C ASP A 454 16.25 27.58 -31.02
N GLU A 455 15.51 26.98 -31.96
CA GLU A 455 14.13 27.39 -32.31
C GLU A 455 13.18 27.30 -31.10
N LEU A 456 13.26 26.23 -30.30
CA LEU A 456 12.42 26.05 -29.12
C LEU A 456 12.83 26.98 -27.97
N ALA A 457 14.14 27.20 -27.81
CA ALA A 457 14.63 28.22 -26.87
C ALA A 457 14.15 29.63 -27.28
N ARG A 458 14.01 29.90 -28.58
CA ARG A 458 13.54 31.19 -29.10
C ARG A 458 12.09 31.47 -28.74
N LEU A 459 11.23 30.45 -28.74
CA LEU A 459 9.84 30.59 -28.30
C LEU A 459 9.75 31.04 -26.83
N ILE A 460 10.60 30.47 -25.97
CA ILE A 460 10.65 30.88 -24.56
C ILE A 460 11.15 32.32 -24.44
N PHE A 461 12.15 32.71 -25.23
CA PHE A 461 12.63 34.09 -25.28
C PHE A 461 11.54 35.07 -25.72
N GLU A 462 10.77 34.73 -26.76
CA GLU A 462 9.68 35.54 -27.28
C GLU A 462 8.55 35.71 -26.26
N ASP A 463 8.19 34.66 -25.51
CA ASP A 463 7.20 34.73 -24.42
C ASP A 463 7.67 35.62 -23.25
N MET A 464 8.98 35.74 -23.05
CA MET A 464 9.58 36.57 -21.99
C MET A 464 9.99 37.97 -22.46
N ALA A 465 9.69 38.36 -23.70
CA ALA A 465 10.18 39.61 -24.30
C ALA A 465 9.72 40.88 -23.56
N ASP A 466 8.51 40.84 -22.98
CA ASP A 466 7.90 41.97 -22.27
C ASP A 466 8.19 41.98 -20.76
N GLU A 467 8.99 41.03 -20.25
CA GLU A 467 9.30 40.93 -18.82
C GLU A 467 10.24 42.06 -18.34
N PRO A 468 10.01 42.65 -17.14
CA PRO A 468 10.87 43.70 -16.62
C PRO A 468 12.33 43.27 -16.47
N LEU A 469 13.25 44.10 -16.97
CA LEU A 469 14.70 43.85 -16.95
C LEU A 469 15.25 43.50 -15.56
N THR A 470 14.79 44.23 -14.54
CA THR A 470 15.19 44.04 -13.14
C THR A 470 14.80 42.66 -12.61
N ARG A 471 13.65 42.13 -13.04
CA ARG A 471 13.17 40.79 -12.69
C ARG A 471 14.01 39.72 -13.38
N LEU A 472 14.31 39.88 -14.67
CA LEU A 472 15.16 38.95 -15.42
C LEU A 472 16.56 38.84 -14.81
N ILE A 473 17.20 39.97 -14.49
CA ILE A 473 18.53 40.01 -13.83
C ILE A 473 18.47 39.30 -12.48
N SER A 474 17.47 39.62 -11.66
CA SER A 474 17.34 39.03 -10.34
C SER A 474 17.12 37.51 -10.41
N ILE A 475 16.34 37.02 -11.39
CA ILE A 475 16.14 35.57 -11.60
C ILE A 475 17.46 34.90 -12.02
N ARG A 476 18.24 35.53 -12.89
CA ARG A 476 19.56 35.04 -13.32
C ARG A 476 20.49 34.83 -12.13
N GLU A 477 20.59 35.84 -11.27
CA GLU A 477 21.46 35.82 -10.09
C GLU A 477 21.06 34.72 -9.11
N GLU A 478 19.76 34.53 -8.86
CA GLU A 478 19.27 33.44 -8.00
C GLU A 478 19.61 32.06 -8.55
N ILE A 479 19.42 31.82 -9.85
CA ILE A 479 19.77 30.54 -10.48
C ILE A 479 21.29 30.29 -10.39
N LEU A 480 22.11 31.32 -10.60
CA LEU A 480 23.57 31.21 -10.52
C LEU A 480 24.07 31.01 -9.08
N ALA A 481 23.37 31.53 -8.08
CA ALA A 481 23.73 31.39 -6.67
C ALA A 481 23.59 29.94 -6.15
N VAL A 482 22.78 29.10 -6.80
CA VAL A 482 22.59 27.70 -6.42
C VAL A 482 23.73 26.85 -6.97
N GLU A 483 24.81 26.71 -6.19
CA GLU A 483 26.02 25.98 -6.60
C GLU A 483 25.91 24.47 -6.42
N ASN A 484 25.22 24.01 -5.37
CA ASN A 484 25.12 22.60 -4.99
C ASN A 484 23.88 21.93 -5.59
N LYS A 485 24.08 20.71 -6.08
CA LYS A 485 23.03 19.84 -6.61
C LYS A 485 22.09 19.37 -5.50
N ASP A 486 22.68 18.94 -4.39
CA ASP A 486 21.96 18.41 -3.25
C ASP A 486 21.48 19.55 -2.34
N PHE A 487 20.27 19.40 -1.80
CA PHE A 487 19.82 20.24 -0.71
C PHE A 487 20.44 19.76 0.62
N TRP A 488 20.54 20.63 1.61
CA TRP A 488 21.08 20.27 2.94
C TRP A 488 20.21 19.23 3.66
N GLU A 489 18.94 19.11 3.27
CA GLU A 489 17.97 18.15 3.80
C GLU A 489 17.73 17.01 2.79
N ILE A 490 17.43 15.81 3.29
CA ILE A 490 17.05 14.68 2.46
C ILE A 490 15.68 14.97 1.82
N ILE A 491 15.65 15.10 0.50
CA ILE A 491 14.45 15.30 -0.28
C ILE A 491 14.17 14.09 -1.18
N ASP A 492 12.90 13.69 -1.27
CA ASP A 492 12.47 12.51 -2.03
C ASP A 492 12.73 12.64 -3.54
N ARG A 493 12.88 13.87 -4.05
CA ARG A 493 13.12 14.17 -5.47
C ARG A 493 14.61 14.26 -5.86
N GLY A 494 15.52 14.07 -4.92
CA GLY A 494 16.98 14.07 -5.13
C GLY A 494 17.59 15.47 -5.27
N ASP A 495 17.23 16.17 -6.34
CA ASP A 495 17.95 17.38 -6.78
C ASP A 495 17.23 18.68 -6.39
N ASN A 496 18.00 19.73 -6.10
CA ASN A 496 17.45 21.07 -5.95
C ASN A 496 16.84 21.55 -7.28
N LEU A 497 15.58 22.01 -7.25
CA LEU A 497 14.84 22.45 -8.44
C LEU A 497 15.60 23.55 -9.22
N ASP A 498 16.27 24.45 -8.50
CA ASP A 498 16.98 25.61 -9.08
C ASP A 498 18.39 25.25 -9.58
N TYR A 499 18.92 24.05 -9.29
CA TYR A 499 20.27 23.65 -9.72
C TYR A 499 20.35 23.48 -11.25
N LEU A 500 21.44 24.00 -11.84
CA LEU A 500 21.79 23.85 -13.25
C LEU A 500 23.14 23.14 -13.41
N GLU A 501 23.20 22.18 -14.32
CA GLU A 501 24.46 21.55 -14.71
C GLU A 501 25.44 22.56 -15.33
N PRO A 502 26.77 22.32 -15.22
CA PRO A 502 27.78 23.26 -15.73
C PRO A 502 27.66 23.60 -17.23
N SER A 503 27.17 22.68 -18.08
CA SER A 503 26.95 22.96 -19.50
C SER A 503 25.83 23.96 -19.70
N ARG A 504 24.68 23.73 -19.08
CA ARG A 504 23.52 24.62 -19.09
C ARG A 504 23.81 25.98 -18.47
N ARG A 505 24.62 26.06 -17.41
CA ARG A 505 25.05 27.34 -16.83
C ARG A 505 25.74 28.24 -17.85
N ARG A 506 26.54 27.70 -18.77
CA ARG A 506 27.14 28.48 -19.87
C ARG A 506 26.09 28.99 -20.85
N LYS A 507 25.07 28.17 -21.13
CA LYS A 507 23.95 28.53 -22.02
C LYS A 507 23.02 29.58 -21.41
N LEU A 508 22.99 29.72 -20.08
CA LEU A 508 22.26 30.81 -19.41
C LEU A 508 22.73 32.18 -19.90
N MET A 509 24.04 32.40 -20.01
CA MET A 509 24.57 33.68 -20.52
C MET A 509 24.22 33.91 -21.98
N VAL A 510 24.20 32.84 -22.80
CA VAL A 510 23.78 32.91 -24.20
C VAL A 510 22.31 33.32 -24.31
N PHE A 511 21.43 32.69 -23.53
CA PHE A 511 20.00 33.03 -23.52
C PHE A 511 19.77 34.49 -23.11
N TYR A 512 20.45 34.95 -22.06
CA TYR A 512 20.34 36.32 -21.58
C TYR A 512 20.93 37.35 -22.56
N SER A 513 21.89 36.98 -23.41
CA SER A 513 22.45 37.88 -24.43
C SER A 513 21.45 38.25 -25.54
N TRP A 514 20.35 37.50 -25.67
CA TRP A 514 19.29 37.79 -26.63
C TRP A 514 18.45 39.01 -26.27
N PHE A 515 18.40 39.38 -24.99
CA PHE A 515 17.76 40.62 -24.54
C PHE A 515 18.71 41.80 -24.83
N PRO A 516 18.36 42.73 -25.74
CA PRO A 516 19.28 43.77 -26.21
C PRO A 516 19.87 44.63 -25.09
N GLU A 517 19.08 44.84 -24.03
CA GLU A 517 19.40 45.66 -22.86
C GLU A 517 20.28 44.94 -21.82
N LEU A 518 20.48 43.62 -21.97
CA LEU A 518 21.30 42.78 -21.08
C LEU A 518 22.60 42.30 -21.74
N ARG A 519 22.87 42.73 -22.97
CA ARG A 519 24.15 42.43 -23.62
C ARG A 519 25.27 43.04 -22.78
N PRO A 520 26.32 42.27 -22.42
CA PRO A 520 27.49 42.87 -21.81
C PRO A 520 28.00 43.97 -22.75
N SER A 521 28.20 45.17 -22.22
CA SER A 521 28.89 46.22 -22.96
C SER A 521 30.25 45.69 -23.37
N VAL A 522 30.67 45.96 -24.61
CA VAL A 522 31.97 45.54 -25.18
C VAL A 522 33.17 45.98 -24.33
N ASP A 523 32.97 46.86 -23.35
CA ASP A 523 33.99 47.35 -22.41
C ASP A 523 34.23 46.45 -21.17
N GLU A 524 33.45 45.39 -20.92
CA GLU A 524 33.63 44.52 -19.74
C GLU A 524 34.53 43.28 -19.98
N GLU A 525 34.95 43.00 -21.22
CA GLU A 525 35.88 41.89 -21.50
C GLU A 525 37.32 42.12 -20.98
N ASP A 526 37.66 43.35 -20.56
CA ASP A 526 39.00 43.73 -20.08
C ASP A 526 39.12 43.97 -18.56
N GLU A 527 38.06 43.78 -17.76
CA GLU A 527 38.17 43.85 -16.30
C GLU A 527 38.40 42.47 -15.65
N PRO A 528 39.48 42.26 -14.87
CA PRO A 528 39.73 41.00 -14.20
C PRO A 528 38.67 40.76 -13.11
N PRO A 529 38.34 39.48 -12.81
CA PRO A 529 37.24 39.14 -11.92
C PRO A 529 37.40 39.77 -10.53
N PRO A 530 36.31 40.19 -9.86
CA PRO A 530 36.37 40.75 -8.52
C PRO A 530 36.93 39.71 -7.56
N GLN A 531 38.11 39.98 -7.00
CA GLN A 531 38.65 39.17 -5.91
C GLN A 531 37.63 39.13 -4.77
N ALA A 532 37.27 37.91 -4.38
CA ALA A 532 36.40 37.63 -3.24
C ALA A 532 36.83 38.47 -2.04
N ARG A 533 36.03 39.47 -1.68
CA ARG A 533 36.15 40.16 -0.39
C ARG A 533 35.70 39.19 0.68
N ALA A 534 36.64 38.40 1.18
CA ALA A 534 36.52 37.74 2.46
C ALA A 534 36.20 38.80 3.51
N ALA A 535 34.99 38.75 4.05
CA ALA A 535 34.59 39.54 5.19
C ALA A 535 35.42 39.08 6.41
N ILE A 536 36.49 39.82 6.66
CA ILE A 536 37.06 40.01 7.99
C ILE A 536 36.15 41.01 8.68
N ASN A 537 35.42 40.59 9.72
CA ASN A 537 35.28 41.29 11.00
C ASN A 537 34.27 40.56 11.91
N THR A 538 34.84 40.02 13.00
CA THR A 538 34.32 39.87 14.39
C THR A 538 32.90 39.41 14.65
#